data_AF-A0A3B8RFR4-F1
#
_entry.id   AF-A0A3B8RFR4-F1
#
_cell.length_a   1.000
_cell.length_b   1.000
_cell.length_c   1.000
_cell.angle_alpha   90.00
_cell.angle_beta   90.00
_cell.angle_gamma   90.00
#
_symmetry.space_group_name_H-M   'P 1'
#
loop_
_entity.id
_entity.type
_entity.pdbx_description
1 polymer ?
#
loop_
_entity_poly.entity_id
_entity_poly.type
_entity_poly.pdbx_seq_one_letter_code
_entity_poly.pdbx_strand_id
1 'polypeptide(L)' 'ASIIEERKRKHAWFIAFAPIEDPKIALAVLLENGGGGSEYAAPVAREIIDYYLLEGAGSRVPDVAMARRQ' A
#
# COMPACT_ATOMS: atom_id res chain seq x y z
N ALA A 1 7.81 24.65 14.15
CA ALA A 1 8.01 23.37 13.44
C ALA A 1 9.20 23.54 12.50
N SER A 2 10.22 22.67 12.55
CA SER A 2 11.34 22.75 11.60
C SER A 2 10.84 22.38 10.21
N ILE A 3 11.04 23.27 9.24
CA ILE A 3 10.75 22.97 7.84
C ILE A 3 11.83 21.99 7.37
N ILE A 4 11.46 20.72 7.23
CA ILE A 4 12.35 19.67 6.72
C ILE A 4 12.31 19.73 5.18
N GLU A 5 13.49 19.79 4.56
CA GLU A 5 13.65 19.69 3.10
C GLU A 5 12.98 18.42 2.57
N GLU A 6 12.32 18.49 1.41
CA GLU A 6 11.52 17.39 0.86
C GLU A 6 12.29 16.06 0.81
N ARG A 7 13.55 16.10 0.37
CA ARG A 7 14.45 14.93 0.29
C ARG A 7 14.83 14.30 1.64
N LYS A 8 14.52 14.97 2.76
CA LYS A 8 14.77 14.48 4.12
C LYS A 8 13.51 13.95 4.80
N ARG A 9 12.36 13.97 4.10
CA ARG A 9 11.14 13.34 4.60
C ARG A 9 11.29 11.82 4.57
N LYS A 10 10.62 11.15 5.49
CA LYS A 10 10.65 9.69 5.56
C LYS A 10 9.82 9.12 4.41
N HIS A 11 10.38 8.14 3.72
CA HIS A 11 9.62 7.27 2.84
C HIS A 11 8.92 6.19 3.67
N ALA A 12 7.66 5.88 3.35
CA ALA A 12 6.98 4.75 3.94
C ALA A 12 7.33 3.49 3.14
N TRP A 13 7.94 2.52 3.81
CA TRP A 13 8.33 1.22 3.23
C TRP A 13 7.58 0.09 3.93
N PHE A 14 7.14 -0.88 3.16
CA PHE A 14 6.60 -2.12 3.69
C PHE A 14 6.83 -3.28 2.71
N ILE A 15 7.22 -4.45 3.22
CA ILE A 15 7.41 -5.68 2.44
C ILE A 15 6.56 -6.75 3.09
N ALA A 16 5.85 -7.52 2.27
CA ALA A 16 4.95 -8.57 2.75
C ALA A 16 4.87 -9.73 1.76
N PHE A 17 4.45 -10.88 2.27
CA PHE A 17 4.03 -12.03 1.49
C PHE A 17 2.83 -12.70 2.17
N ALA A 18 2.02 -13.42 1.39
CA ALA A 18 0.86 -14.14 1.91
C ALA A 18 0.40 -15.27 0.96
N PRO A 19 -0.32 -16.29 1.47
CA PRO A 19 -0.47 -16.69 2.88
C PRO A 19 0.86 -17.11 3.56
N ILE A 20 0.85 -17.36 4.88
CA ILE A 20 2.08 -17.74 5.63
C ILE A 20 2.46 -19.20 5.40
N GLU A 21 1.49 -20.11 5.32
CA GLU A 21 1.74 -21.54 5.14
C GLU A 21 2.12 -21.92 3.70
N ASP A 22 1.52 -21.27 2.71
CA ASP A 22 1.74 -21.53 1.27
C ASP A 22 1.75 -20.20 0.47
N PRO A 23 2.86 -19.44 0.51
CA PRO A 23 2.93 -18.11 -0.09
C PRO A 23 2.60 -18.08 -1.58
N LYS A 24 1.66 -17.23 -1.97
CA LYS A 24 1.23 -17.05 -3.38
C LYS A 24 1.62 -15.71 -3.98
N ILE A 25 1.88 -14.71 -3.13
CA ILE A 25 2.31 -13.37 -3.54
C ILE A 25 3.34 -12.83 -2.55
N ALA A 26 4.33 -12.11 -3.07
CA ALA A 26 5.26 -11.28 -2.31
C ALA A 26 5.37 -9.91 -3.00
N LEU A 27 5.44 -8.83 -2.22
CA LEU A 27 5.49 -7.47 -2.74
C LEU A 27 6.26 -6.53 -1.82
N ALA A 28 6.73 -5.42 -2.40
CA ALA A 28 7.30 -4.28 -1.69
C ALA A 28 6.56 -3.00 -2.09
N VAL A 29 6.12 -2.23 -1.09
CA VAL A 29 5.48 -0.92 -1.27
C VAL A 29 6.43 0.16 -0.78
N LEU A 30 6.65 1.16 -1.64
CA LEU A 30 7.38 2.38 -1.34
C LEU A 30 6.47 3.58 -1.64
N LEU A 31 6.19 4.38 -0.62
CA LEU A 31 5.54 5.68 -0.78
C LEU A 31 6.56 6.79 -0.54
N GLU A 32 6.85 7.55 -1.59
CA GLU A 32 7.79 8.66 -1.52
C GLU A 32 7.28 9.73 -0.54
N ASN A 33 8.13 10.16 0.41
CA ASN A 33 7.78 11.12 1.46
C ASN A 33 6.50 10.76 2.26
N GLY A 34 6.12 9.48 2.23
CA GLY A 34 4.85 8.98 2.75
C GLY A 34 4.82 8.72 4.26
N GLY A 35 5.88 9.03 5.02
CA GLY A 35 5.88 8.91 6.48
C GLY A 35 6.19 7.49 6.97
N GLY A 36 5.40 6.98 7.92
CA GLY A 36 5.62 5.68 8.57
C GLY A 36 5.20 4.48 7.72
N GLY A 37 6.06 3.47 7.62
CA GLY A 37 5.78 2.25 6.85
C GLY A 37 4.51 1.51 7.29
N SER A 38 4.33 1.30 8.59
CA SER A 38 3.16 0.64 9.16
C SER A 38 1.87 1.45 9.04
N GLU A 39 1.97 2.78 9.00
CA GLU A 39 0.83 3.68 8.97
C GLU A 39 0.30 3.85 7.54
N TYR A 40 1.19 3.96 6.55
CA TYR A 40 0.81 4.31 5.18
C TYR A 40 1.08 3.20 4.16
N ALA A 41 2.24 2.53 4.20
CA ALA A 41 2.59 1.51 3.21
C ALA A 41 1.96 0.13 3.50
N ALA A 42 1.78 -0.23 4.77
CA ALA A 42 1.18 -1.50 5.16
C ALA A 42 -0.30 -1.65 4.78
N PRO A 43 -1.18 -0.63 4.93
CA PRO A 43 -2.56 -0.71 4.45
C PRO A 43 -2.65 -0.91 2.93
N VAL A 44 -1.80 -0.26 2.14
CA VAL A 44 -1.73 -0.45 0.69
C VAL A 44 -1.32 -1.88 0.34
N ALA A 45 -0.30 -2.43 1.01
CA ALA A 45 0.12 -3.81 0.82
C ALA A 45 -1.03 -4.80 1.13
N ARG A 46 -1.83 -4.53 2.17
CA ARG A 46 -3.02 -5.32 2.49
C ARG A 46 -4.05 -5.26 1.37
N GLU A 47 -4.40 -4.08 0.87
CA GLU A 47 -5.40 -3.96 -0.21
C GLU A 47 -4.99 -4.76 -1.45
N ILE A 48 -3.71 -4.74 -1.83
CA ILE A 48 -3.19 -5.52 -2.95
C ILE A 48 -3.29 -7.03 -2.68
N ILE A 49 -2.90 -7.48 -1.48
CA ILE A 49 -2.97 -8.89 -1.09
C ILE A 49 -4.42 -9.37 -1.02
N ASP A 50 -5.31 -8.59 -0.41
CA ASP A 50 -6.74 -8.89 -0.31
C ASP A 50 -7.35 -8.98 -1.71
N TYR A 51 -7.03 -8.04 -2.61
CA TYR A 51 -7.48 -8.09 -4.01
C TYR A 51 -6.98 -9.36 -4.72
N TYR A 52 -5.71 -9.71 -4.56
CA TYR A 52 -5.10 -10.85 -5.23
C TYR A 52 -5.60 -12.21 -4.72
N LEU A 53 -5.79 -12.35 -3.40
CA LEU A 53 -6.13 -13.63 -2.78
C LEU A 53 -7.64 -13.87 -2.62
N LEU A 54 -8.46 -12.84 -2.58
CA LEU A 54 -9.87 -12.94 -2.16
C LEU A 54 -10.88 -12.66 -3.30
N GLU A 55 -10.57 -12.99 -4.56
CA GLU A 55 -11.49 -12.82 -5.69
C GLU A 55 -12.95 -13.19 -5.32
N GLY A 56 -13.84 -12.18 -5.30
CA GLY A 56 -15.27 -12.34 -4.99
C GLY A 56 -15.76 -11.69 -3.68
N ALA A 57 -14.90 -11.35 -2.73
CA ALA A 57 -15.30 -10.72 -1.47
C ALA A 57 -15.27 -9.17 -1.53
N GLY A 58 -15.97 -8.57 -2.50
CA GLY A 58 -16.33 -7.14 -2.45
C GLY A 58 -15.17 -6.16 -2.23
N SER A 59 -14.02 -6.37 -2.90
CA SER A 59 -12.93 -5.41 -2.97
C SER A 59 -13.41 -4.11 -3.61
N ARG A 60 -13.94 -3.18 -2.79
CA ARG A 60 -14.25 -1.81 -3.17
C ARG A 60 -12.96 -1.01 -3.26
N VAL A 61 -12.06 -1.39 -4.17
CA VAL A 61 -11.16 -0.37 -4.71
C VAL A 61 -12.10 0.57 -5.47
N PRO A 62 -12.36 1.81 -5.00
CA PRO A 62 -13.14 2.73 -5.80
C PRO A 62 -12.39 2.85 -7.11
N ASP A 63 -13.08 2.50 -8.20
CA ASP A 63 -12.50 2.49 -9.53
C ASP A 63 -11.72 3.80 -9.72
N VAL A 64 -10.39 3.69 -9.75
CA VAL A 64 -9.50 4.84 -9.89
C VAL A 64 -9.76 5.58 -11.20
N ALA A 65 -10.48 4.96 -12.15
CA ALA A 65 -11.01 5.63 -13.34
C ALA A 65 -12.13 6.65 -13.03
N MET A 66 -12.86 6.52 -11.91
CA MET A 66 -13.93 7.44 -11.52
C MET A 66 -13.42 8.71 -10.83
N ALA A 67 -12.26 8.66 -10.15
CA ALA A 67 -11.63 9.84 -9.55
C ALA A 67 -11.04 10.83 -10.58
N ARG A 68 -10.98 10.44 -11.86
CA ARG A 68 -10.49 11.26 -12.98
C ARG A 68 -11.60 11.91 -13.81
N ARG A 69 -12.87 11.77 -13.39
CA ARG A 69 -14.02 12.44 -14.01
C ARG A 69 -14.72 13.35 -13.01
N GLN A 70 -14.06 14.44 -12.65
CA GLN A 70 -14.68 15.67 -12.12
C GLN A 70 -13.68 16.81 -12.24
#